data_AF-A0A2M8PJ64-F1
#
_entry.id   AF-A0A2M8PJ64-F1
#
_cell.length_a   1.000
_cell.length_b   1.000
_cell.length_c   1.000
_cell.angle_alpha   90.00
_cell.angle_beta   90.00
_cell.angle_gamma   90.00
#
_symmetry.space_group_name_H-M   'P 1'
#
loop_
_entity.id
_entity.type
_entity.pdbx_description
1 polymer ?
#
loop_
_entity_poly.entity_id
_entity_poly.type
_entity_poly.pdbx_seq_one_letter_code
_entity_poly.pdbx_strand_id
1 'polypeptide(L)'
;ITKIIEDFYGNPKVLTRSKIERYIDLAQSEGARVSNVRRMLFIRRLMENGMLLDLSDIEIPTLIMWGESNKWASPEHASKWAEQMPNATLVTYPAYGHVLMEEG
;
A
#
# COMPACT_ATOMS: atom_id res chain seq x y z
N ILE A 1 -10.73 14.49 -4.65
CA ILE A 1 -10.79 13.27 -3.80
C ILE A 1 -10.93 12.02 -4.68
N THR A 2 -11.88 11.97 -5.61
CA THR A 2 -12.09 10.82 -6.52
C THR A 2 -10.86 10.39 -7.31
N LYS A 3 -10.09 11.34 -7.88
CA LYS A 3 -8.87 11.02 -8.64
C LYS A 3 -7.79 10.26 -7.84
N ILE A 4 -7.68 10.54 -6.54
CA ILE A 4 -6.72 9.84 -5.65
C ILE A 4 -7.15 8.39 -5.45
N ILE A 5 -8.46 8.16 -5.29
CA ILE A 5 -9.01 6.81 -5.10
C ILE A 5 -8.84 6.01 -6.40
N GLU A 6 -9.10 6.60 -7.56
CA GLU A 6 -8.88 5.95 -8.86
C GLU A 6 -7.43 5.52 -9.06
N ASP A 7 -6.47 6.28 -8.57
CA ASP A 7 -5.04 5.94 -8.65
C ASP A 7 -4.61 4.83 -7.67
N PHE A 8 -5.47 4.43 -6.73
CA PHE A 8 -5.23 3.25 -5.90
C PHE A 8 -5.43 1.95 -6.67
N TYR A 9 -6.28 1.93 -7.69
CA TYR A 9 -6.66 0.71 -8.41
C TYR A 9 -5.81 0.56 -9.68
N GLY A 10 -5.48 -0.69 -10.00
CA GLY A 10 -4.88 -1.03 -11.30
C GLY A 10 -5.92 -0.89 -12.42
N ASN A 11 -7.17 -1.26 -12.15
CA ASN A 11 -8.30 -1.04 -13.05
C ASN A 11 -9.40 -0.19 -12.40
N PRO A 12 -9.45 1.14 -12.65
CA PRO A 12 -10.48 2.01 -12.08
C PRO A 12 -11.92 1.62 -12.43
N LYS A 13 -12.15 0.79 -13.46
CA LYS A 13 -13.51 0.31 -13.81
C LYS A 13 -14.12 -0.59 -12.74
N VAL A 14 -13.32 -1.17 -11.84
CA VAL A 14 -13.82 -1.98 -10.72
C VAL A 14 -14.28 -1.14 -9.52
N LEU A 15 -14.06 0.18 -9.58
CA LEU A 15 -14.45 1.12 -8.54
C LEU A 15 -15.93 1.44 -8.68
N THR A 16 -16.73 0.99 -7.71
CA THR A 16 -18.16 1.31 -7.65
C THR A 16 -18.39 2.62 -6.91
N ARG A 17 -19.56 3.22 -7.14
CA ARG A 17 -20.01 4.39 -6.37
C ARG A 17 -20.00 4.13 -4.85
N SER A 18 -20.44 2.96 -4.42
CA SER A 18 -20.45 2.59 -2.99
C SER A 18 -19.04 2.51 -2.38
N LYS A 19 -18.04 2.04 -3.14
CA LYS A 19 -16.63 2.07 -2.71
C LYS A 19 -16.15 3.51 -2.54
N ILE A 20 -16.43 4.39 -3.50
CA ILE A 20 -16.07 5.82 -3.43
C ILE A 20 -16.70 6.49 -2.21
N GLU A 21 -18.00 6.28 -2.00
CA GLU A 21 -18.74 6.84 -0.86
C GLU A 21 -18.13 6.36 0.47
N ARG A 22 -17.81 5.07 0.59
CA ARG A 22 -17.12 4.53 1.77
C ARG A 22 -15.76 5.20 2.04
N TYR A 23 -14.95 5.44 1.01
CA TYR A 23 -13.67 6.15 1.17
C TYR A 23 -13.88 7.59 1.67
N ILE A 24 -14.91 8.29 1.16
CA ILE A 24 -15.25 9.65 1.59
C ILE A 24 -15.72 9.65 3.05
N ASP A 25 -16.62 8.74 3.42
CA ASP A 25 -17.16 8.63 4.77
C ASP A 25 -16.05 8.34 5.79
N LEU A 26 -15.15 7.41 5.48
CA LEU A 26 -13.99 7.10 6.33
C LEU A 26 -13.00 8.28 6.43
N ALA A 27 -12.81 9.04 5.35
CA ALA A 27 -11.94 10.21 5.38
C ALA A 27 -12.54 11.38 6.18
N GLN A 28 -13.87 11.40 6.34
CA GLN A 28 -14.63 12.42 7.07
C GLN A 28 -15.02 11.99 8.49
N SER A 29 -14.75 10.74 8.88
CA SER A 29 -15.09 10.24 10.20
C SER A 29 -14.39 11.04 11.30
N GLU A 30 -14.96 11.02 12.49
CA GLU A 30 -14.36 11.67 13.66
C GLU A 30 -12.92 11.18 13.86
N GLY A 31 -11.99 12.11 14.06
CA GLY A 31 -10.55 11.82 14.21
C GLY A 31 -9.77 11.56 12.91
N ALA A 32 -10.43 11.35 11.76
CA ALA A 32 -9.77 11.00 10.50
C ALA A 32 -8.73 12.05 10.06
N ARG A 33 -9.06 13.35 10.17
CA ARG A 33 -8.13 14.43 9.83
C ARG A 33 -6.84 14.35 10.65
N VAL A 34 -6.94 14.18 11.96
CA VAL A 34 -5.77 14.12 12.86
C VAL A 34 -4.95 12.88 12.55
N SER A 35 -5.60 11.73 12.35
CA SER A 35 -4.94 10.47 11.98
C SER A 35 -4.17 10.58 10.66
N ASN A 36 -4.79 11.16 9.63
CA ASN A 36 -4.17 11.37 8.32
C ASN A 36 -2.94 12.28 8.39
N VAL A 37 -3.02 13.39 9.14
CA VAL A 37 -1.87 14.29 9.36
C VAL A 37 -0.74 13.55 10.07
N ARG A 38 -1.04 12.79 11.13
CA ARG A 38 -0.04 11.98 11.85
C ARG A 38 0.61 10.94 10.94
N ARG A 39 -0.18 10.25 10.10
CA ARG A 39 0.33 9.28 9.11
C ARG A 39 1.31 9.94 8.16
N MET A 40 0.97 11.10 7.59
CA MET A 40 1.85 11.80 6.64
C MET A 40 3.16 12.25 7.30
N LEU A 41 3.11 12.76 8.54
CA LEU A 41 4.30 13.11 9.31
C LEU A 41 5.17 11.89 9.61
N PHE A 42 4.55 10.74 9.91
CA PHE A 42 5.26 9.49 10.15
C PHE A 42 5.97 8.97 8.90
N ILE A 43 5.29 8.94 7.75
CA ILE A 43 5.89 8.54 6.47
C ILE A 43 7.07 9.44 6.12
N ARG A 44 6.91 10.76 6.28
CA ARG A 44 8.01 11.72 6.07
C ARG A 44 9.22 11.39 6.93
N ARG A 45 9.03 11.11 8.23
CA ARG A 45 10.14 10.73 9.13
C ARG A 45 10.82 9.43 8.70
N LEU A 46 10.05 8.43 8.28
CA LEU A 46 10.63 7.18 7.75
C LEU A 46 11.46 7.41 6.50
N MET A 47 10.99 8.27 5.58
CA MET A 47 11.77 8.61 4.39
C MET A 47 13.05 9.39 4.70
N GLU A 48 13.03 10.25 5.72
CA GLU A 48 14.18 11.06 6.12
C GLU A 48 15.22 10.28 6.93
N ASN A 49 14.78 9.35 7.79
CA ASN A 49 15.65 8.70 8.78
C ASN A 49 15.84 7.20 8.53
N GLY A 50 15.11 6.62 7.58
CA GLY A 50 15.08 5.18 7.33
C GLY A 50 14.35 4.40 8.42
N MET A 51 14.42 3.07 8.32
CA MET A 51 13.97 2.14 9.35
C MET A 51 15.17 1.66 10.17
N LEU A 52 14.97 1.44 11.47
CA LEU A 52 15.99 0.82 12.33
C LEU A 52 16.04 -0.71 12.19
N LEU A 53 14.99 -1.29 11.61
CA LEU A 53 14.86 -2.73 11.41
C LEU A 53 15.62 -3.15 10.16
N ASP A 54 16.46 -4.17 10.29
CA ASP A 54 17.00 -4.90 9.16
C ASP A 54 15.97 -5.96 8.72
N LEU A 55 15.66 -6.03 7.44
CA LEU A 55 14.71 -7.02 6.92
C LEU A 55 15.24 -8.45 7.06
N SER A 56 16.56 -8.63 7.15
CA SER A 56 17.17 -9.93 7.39
C SER A 56 16.86 -10.51 8.77
N ASP A 57 16.48 -9.68 9.74
CA ASP A 57 16.05 -10.12 11.08
C ASP A 57 14.65 -10.77 11.07
N ILE A 58 13.91 -10.67 9.96
CA ILE A 58 12.58 -11.28 9.81
C ILE A 58 12.72 -12.73 9.33
N GLU A 59 12.89 -13.65 10.28
CA GLU A 59 13.08 -15.08 9.99
C GLU A 59 11.77 -15.88 9.83
N ILE A 60 10.62 -15.32 10.19
CA ILE A 60 9.34 -16.04 10.06
C ILE A 60 8.90 -16.14 8.59
N PRO A 61 8.18 -17.22 8.20
CA PRO A 61 7.60 -17.31 6.86
C PRO A 61 6.73 -16.10 6.55
N THR A 62 7.09 -15.36 5.49
CA THR A 62 6.46 -14.08 5.14
C THR A 62 5.97 -14.10 3.71
N LEU A 63 4.70 -13.76 3.50
CA LEU A 63 4.14 -13.56 2.16
C LEU A 63 4.16 -12.07 1.81
N ILE A 64 4.85 -11.72 0.74
CA ILE A 64 4.83 -10.39 0.13
C ILE A 64 3.88 -10.44 -1.06
N MET A 65 2.83 -9.61 -1.02
CA MET A 65 1.88 -9.46 -2.12
C MET A 65 2.08 -8.11 -2.77
N TRP A 66 2.13 -8.05 -4.10
CA TRP A 66 2.32 -6.80 -4.82
C TRP A 66 1.46 -6.67 -6.08
N GLY A 67 0.78 -5.54 -6.23
CA GLY A 67 0.11 -5.18 -7.49
C GLY A 67 1.10 -4.52 -8.45
N GLU A 68 1.30 -5.07 -9.65
CA GLU A 68 2.27 -4.52 -10.62
C GLU A 68 1.79 -3.19 -11.24
N SER A 69 0.47 -2.94 -11.23
CA SER A 69 -0.13 -1.69 -11.69
C SER A 69 -0.21 -0.62 -10.59
N ASN A 70 0.50 -0.80 -9.47
CA ASN A 70 0.55 0.16 -8.36
C ASN A 70 1.27 1.45 -8.78
N LYS A 71 0.51 2.55 -8.90
CA LYS A 71 1.04 3.88 -9.27
C LYS A 71 1.75 4.62 -8.13
N TRP A 72 1.59 4.16 -6.90
CA TRP A 72 2.08 4.83 -5.69
C TRP A 72 3.45 4.31 -5.23
N ALA A 73 3.82 3.09 -5.60
CA ALA A 73 5.09 2.49 -5.24
C ALA A 73 5.60 1.55 -6.33
N SER A 74 6.91 1.59 -6.58
CA SER A 74 7.57 0.72 -7.56
C SER A 74 7.58 -0.75 -7.11
N PRO A 75 7.32 -1.72 -8.01
CA PRO A 75 7.46 -3.15 -7.71
C PRO A 75 8.89 -3.57 -7.32
N GLU A 76 9.90 -2.76 -7.67
CA GLU A 76 11.29 -3.02 -7.25
C GLU A 76 11.45 -3.12 -5.72
N HIS A 77 10.59 -2.44 -4.95
CA HIS A 77 10.61 -2.58 -3.49
C HIS A 77 10.28 -3.99 -3.05
N ALA A 78 9.25 -4.61 -3.64
CA ALA A 78 8.84 -5.96 -3.28
C ALA A 78 9.92 -6.99 -3.61
N SER A 79 10.60 -6.85 -4.75
CA SER A 79 11.74 -7.70 -5.11
C SER A 79 12.89 -7.55 -4.12
N LYS A 80 13.30 -6.32 -3.78
CA LYS A 80 14.35 -6.06 -2.79
C LYS A 80 14.00 -6.63 -1.42
N TRP A 81 12.75 -6.52 -1.00
CA TRP A 81 12.28 -7.08 0.26
C TRP A 81 12.34 -8.61 0.25
N ALA A 82 11.93 -9.26 -0.84
CA ALA A 82 12.02 -10.71 -0.98
C ALA A 82 13.46 -11.22 -0.99
N GLU A 83 14.40 -10.44 -1.55
CA GLU A 83 15.84 -10.75 -1.52
C GLU A 83 16.46 -10.59 -0.13
N GLN A 84 15.98 -9.62 0.67
CA GLN A 84 16.54 -9.31 1.99
C GLN A 84 15.95 -10.17 3.12
N MET A 85 14.71 -10.65 2.96
CA MET A 85 14.06 -11.52 3.95
C MET A 85 14.33 -13.00 3.65
N PRO A 86 14.96 -13.76 4.56
CA PRO A 86 15.42 -15.12 4.27
C PRO A 86 14.30 -16.13 3.94
N ASN A 87 13.10 -15.92 4.49
CA ASN A 87 11.95 -16.84 4.34
C ASN A 87 10.74 -16.16 3.67
N ALA A 88 11.00 -15.19 2.78
CA ALA A 88 9.94 -14.50 2.05
C ALA A 88 9.51 -15.23 0.77
N THR A 89 8.21 -15.23 0.51
CA THR A 89 7.62 -15.60 -0.78
C THR A 89 7.00 -14.35 -1.40
N LEU A 90 7.40 -14.01 -2.62
CA LEU A 90 6.81 -12.90 -3.38
C LEU A 90 5.74 -13.43 -4.35
N VAL A 91 4.55 -12.84 -4.29
CA VAL A 91 3.46 -13.06 -5.24
C VAL A 91 3.05 -11.71 -5.85
N THR A 92 3.10 -11.62 -7.17
CA THR A 92 2.70 -10.41 -7.91
C THR A 92 1.37 -10.60 -8.65
N TYR A 93 0.64 -9.50 -8.79
CA TYR A 93 -0.67 -9.42 -9.44
C TYR A 93 -0.60 -8.39 -10.56
N PRO A 94 -0.45 -8.82 -11.83
CA PRO A 94 -0.18 -7.91 -12.95
C PRO A 94 -1.21 -6.79 -13.10
N ALA A 95 -2.49 -7.10 -12.92
CA ALA A 95 -3.59 -6.17 -13.13
C ALA A 95 -3.92 -5.29 -11.90
N TYR A 96 -3.33 -5.56 -10.73
CA TYR A 96 -3.76 -4.94 -9.47
C TYR A 96 -2.86 -3.76 -9.13
N GLY A 97 -3.45 -2.77 -8.45
CA GLY A 97 -2.84 -1.52 -8.04
C GLY A 97 -2.36 -1.53 -6.59
N HIS A 98 -2.42 -0.35 -5.97
CA HIS A 98 -2.05 -0.12 -4.58
C HIS A 98 -2.94 -0.88 -3.60
N VAL A 99 -4.25 -0.93 -3.86
CA VAL A 99 -5.25 -1.61 -3.01
C VAL A 99 -5.58 -3.00 -3.54
N LEU A 100 -4.53 -3.81 -3.78
CA LEU A 100 -4.64 -5.14 -4.41
C LEU A 100 -5.68 -6.07 -3.74
N MET A 101 -5.93 -5.91 -2.44
CA MET A 101 -6.92 -6.69 -1.68
C MET A 101 -8.37 -6.38 -2.05
N GLU A 102 -8.63 -5.29 -2.77
CA GLU A 102 -9.99 -4.89 -3.21
C GLU A 102 -10.27 -5.17 -4.69
N GLU A 103 -9.31 -5.78 -5.40
CA GLU A 103 -9.32 -5.99 -6.86
C GLU A 103 -9.56 -7.44 -7.30
N GLY A 104 -9.80 -8.36 -6.37
CA GLY A 104 -10.11 -9.78 -6.62
C GLY A 104 -11.51 -10.20 -6.18
#